data_AF-A0A428RCA2-F1
#
_entry.id   AF-A0A428RCA2-F1
#
_cell.length_a   1.000
_cell.length_b   1.000
_cell.length_c   1.000
_cell.angle_alpha   90.00
_cell.angle_beta   90.00
_cell.angle_gamma   90.00
#
_symmetry.space_group_name_H-M   'P 1'
#
loop_
_entity.id
_entity.type
_entity.pdbx_description
1 polymer ?
#
loop_
_entity_poly.entity_id
_entity_poly.type
_entity_poly.pdbx_seq_one_letter_code
_entity_poly.pdbx_strand_id
1 'polypeptide(L)'
;MGKTAASAISSTFNIRTTTSTQAPSTQDIIKIIIMHFTTIFTAVIATLASTATAAPAAKKKYSATADVFAMNADGYKSIMVPFGVLTHMDYRMTSLEVRGVFVDLPEGQDVDLNKVKCQMYKDSVGTQRGSDVFTKKKPAHVSTNPVEFGWVLCYVDA
;
A
#
# COMPACT_ATOMS: atom_id res chain seq x y z
N MET A 1 21.39 -68.42 4.71
CA MET A 1 19.97 -68.45 5.13
C MET A 1 19.27 -67.34 4.34
N GLY A 2 18.60 -67.58 3.22
CA GLY A 2 17.36 -68.36 3.05
C GLY A 2 16.17 -67.38 2.88
N LYS A 3 15.95 -66.87 1.66
CA LYS A 3 14.76 -67.06 0.77
C LYS A 3 13.64 -66.00 0.93
N THR A 4 13.40 -65.12 -0.06
CA THR A 4 12.41 -65.17 -1.21
C THR A 4 11.03 -64.61 -0.79
N ALA A 5 10.24 -63.79 -1.52
CA ALA A 5 9.97 -63.61 -2.96
C ALA A 5 9.37 -62.17 -3.20
N ALA A 6 9.67 -61.47 -4.31
CA ALA A 6 8.95 -61.41 -5.63
C ALA A 6 7.52 -60.79 -5.54
N SER A 7 7.03 -59.91 -6.42
CA SER A 7 7.04 -59.86 -7.90
C SER A 7 6.44 -58.50 -8.36
N ALA A 8 7.09 -57.71 -9.25
CA ALA A 8 6.81 -57.45 -10.70
C ALA A 8 5.37 -57.03 -11.04
N ILE A 9 5.02 -56.16 -12.02
CA ILE A 9 5.13 -56.26 -13.50
C ILE A 9 4.90 -54.81 -14.09
N SER A 10 5.80 -54.19 -14.89
CA SER A 10 5.90 -54.12 -16.39
C SER A 10 4.72 -53.39 -17.10
N SER A 11 4.79 -52.62 -18.20
CA SER A 11 5.81 -52.14 -19.18
C SER A 11 5.12 -51.05 -20.03
N THR A 12 5.76 -49.92 -20.38
CA THR A 12 6.48 -49.62 -21.65
C THR A 12 5.69 -49.72 -22.97
N PHE A 13 5.30 -48.55 -23.52
CA PHE A 13 5.52 -48.02 -24.88
C PHE A 13 5.58 -48.97 -26.11
N ASN A 14 4.70 -48.78 -27.12
CA ASN A 14 5.11 -48.47 -28.52
C ASN A 14 3.96 -48.17 -29.52
N ILE A 15 4.38 -47.48 -30.58
CA ILE A 15 3.70 -46.72 -31.65
C ILE A 15 2.93 -47.59 -32.69
N ARG A 16 1.86 -47.07 -33.31
CA ARG A 16 1.57 -47.31 -34.73
C ARG A 16 0.72 -46.21 -35.40
N THR A 17 1.31 -45.57 -36.42
CA THR A 17 0.64 -44.70 -37.39
C THR A 17 0.06 -45.55 -38.51
N THR A 18 -1.22 -45.36 -38.87
CA THR A 18 -1.78 -45.80 -40.17
C THR A 18 -2.85 -44.81 -40.62
N THR A 19 -2.56 -44.13 -41.73
CA THR A 19 -3.50 -43.42 -42.60
C THR A 19 -4.53 -44.39 -43.20
N SER A 20 -5.81 -44.02 -43.22
CA SER A 20 -6.81 -44.63 -44.11
C SER A 20 -7.87 -43.61 -44.50
N THR A 21 -7.95 -43.35 -45.80
CA THR A 21 -8.94 -42.54 -46.50
C THR A 21 -10.24 -43.34 -46.68
N GLN A 22 -11.39 -42.89 -46.18
CA GLN A 22 -12.69 -43.27 -46.77
C GLN A 22 -13.82 -42.30 -46.36
N ALA A 23 -14.53 -41.77 -47.35
CA ALA A 23 -15.69 -40.88 -47.20
C ALA A 23 -16.97 -41.68 -46.86
N PRO A 24 -17.81 -41.24 -45.90
CA PRO A 24 -19.12 -41.85 -45.67
C PRO A 24 -20.20 -41.30 -46.63
N SER A 25 -21.03 -42.23 -47.10
CA SER A 25 -22.00 -42.13 -48.20
C SER A 25 -23.36 -41.51 -47.84
N THR A 26 -24.08 -41.06 -48.87
CA THR A 26 -25.37 -40.34 -48.94
C THR A 26 -26.57 -40.90 -48.12
N GLN A 27 -26.45 -42.03 -47.43
CA GLN A 27 -27.54 -42.65 -46.68
C GLN A 27 -27.75 -42.15 -45.24
N ASP A 28 -26.80 -41.41 -44.67
CA ASP A 28 -26.97 -40.80 -43.34
C ASP A 28 -27.78 -39.49 -43.36
N ILE A 29 -28.10 -38.98 -44.55
CA ILE A 29 -28.76 -37.66 -44.75
C ILE A 29 -30.28 -37.72 -44.50
N ILE A 30 -30.89 -38.91 -44.61
CA ILE A 30 -32.36 -39.06 -44.69
C ILE A 30 -33.02 -39.23 -43.30
N LYS A 31 -32.27 -39.64 -42.28
CA LYS A 31 -32.82 -39.84 -40.92
C LYS A 31 -32.94 -38.54 -40.10
N ILE A 32 -32.53 -37.41 -40.68
CA ILE A 32 -32.48 -36.08 -40.05
C ILE A 32 -33.83 -35.34 -40.14
N ILE A 33 -34.72 -35.77 -41.04
CA ILE A 33 -35.95 -35.05 -41.36
C ILE A 33 -37.11 -35.88 -40.85
N ILE A 34 -37.92 -35.32 -39.94
CA ILE A 34 -39.20 -35.87 -39.43
C ILE A 34 -39.07 -36.65 -38.11
N MET A 35 -38.78 -35.95 -37.02
CA MET A 35 -39.75 -35.86 -35.91
C MET A 35 -39.36 -34.76 -34.93
N HIS A 36 -39.98 -33.58 -35.12
CA HIS A 36 -40.69 -32.90 -34.04
C HIS A 36 -39.96 -32.73 -32.69
N PHE A 37 -39.35 -31.56 -32.52
CA PHE A 37 -39.85 -30.44 -31.71
C PHE A 37 -38.66 -29.70 -31.10
N THR A 38 -38.65 -28.36 -31.30
CA THR A 38 -37.97 -27.37 -30.45
C THR A 38 -36.49 -27.66 -30.16
N THR A 39 -35.54 -26.97 -30.77
CA THR A 39 -35.25 -25.58 -30.41
C THR A 39 -34.32 -24.96 -31.44
N ILE A 40 -34.72 -23.81 -31.94
CA ILE A 40 -33.91 -22.89 -32.73
C ILE A 40 -32.78 -22.41 -31.82
N PHE A 41 -31.53 -22.75 -32.12
CA PHE A 41 -30.38 -22.06 -31.55
C PHE A 41 -29.43 -21.63 -32.66
N THR A 42 -29.74 -20.45 -33.19
CA THR A 42 -28.81 -19.54 -33.82
C THR A 42 -27.61 -19.32 -32.91
N ALA A 43 -26.44 -19.87 -33.27
CA ALA A 43 -25.19 -19.55 -32.60
C ALA A 43 -24.72 -18.16 -33.06
N VAL A 44 -24.95 -17.17 -32.19
CA VAL A 44 -24.49 -15.79 -32.31
C VAL A 44 -22.96 -15.77 -32.18
N ILE A 45 -22.29 -15.07 -33.10
CA ILE A 45 -20.87 -14.74 -33.00
C ILE A 45 -20.71 -13.83 -31.78
N ALA A 46 -20.17 -14.37 -30.68
CA ALA A 46 -19.81 -13.57 -29.51
C ALA A 46 -18.54 -12.77 -29.85
N THR A 47 -18.72 -11.51 -30.26
CA THR A 47 -17.65 -10.51 -30.30
C THR A 47 -17.19 -10.26 -28.87
N LEU A 48 -15.96 -10.68 -28.55
CA LEU A 48 -15.33 -10.39 -27.27
C LEU A 48 -15.01 -8.89 -27.22
N ALA A 49 -15.94 -8.09 -26.72
CA ALA A 49 -15.70 -6.69 -26.43
C ALA A 49 -14.71 -6.62 -25.25
N SER A 50 -13.45 -6.33 -25.55
CA SER A 50 -12.44 -6.00 -24.54
C SER A 50 -12.86 -4.73 -23.81
N THR A 51 -13.54 -4.88 -22.66
CA THR A 51 -13.77 -3.76 -21.75
C THR A 51 -12.45 -3.45 -21.06
N ALA A 52 -11.71 -2.46 -21.57
CA ALA A 52 -10.58 -1.89 -20.88
C ALA A 52 -11.10 -1.30 -19.55
N THR A 53 -10.93 -2.04 -18.46
CA THR A 53 -11.25 -1.54 -17.13
C THR A 53 -10.14 -0.55 -16.77
N ALA A 54 -10.39 0.75 -16.93
CA ALA A 54 -9.48 1.76 -16.43
C ALA A 54 -9.39 1.59 -14.90
N ALA A 55 -8.21 1.22 -14.42
CA ALA A 55 -7.96 1.21 -12.98
C ALA A 55 -8.22 2.63 -12.43
N PRO A 56 -8.93 2.78 -11.30
CA PRO A 56 -9.14 4.10 -10.72
C PRO A 56 -7.78 4.74 -10.47
N ALA A 57 -7.60 5.96 -10.98
CA ALA A 57 -6.40 6.74 -10.71
C ALA A 57 -6.19 6.83 -9.19
N ALA A 58 -4.98 6.52 -8.73
CA ALA A 58 -4.65 6.63 -7.32
C ALA A 58 -4.97 8.05 -6.84
N LYS A 59 -5.82 8.19 -5.82
CA LYS A 59 -6.09 9.49 -5.21
C LYS A 59 -4.76 10.04 -4.69
N LYS A 60 -4.39 11.27 -5.09
CA LYS A 60 -3.23 11.97 -4.50
C LYS A 60 -3.43 12.01 -2.99
N LYS A 61 -2.47 11.48 -2.25
CA LYS A 61 -2.41 11.62 -0.79
C LYS A 61 -1.76 12.97 -0.51
N TYR A 62 -2.48 13.85 0.16
CA TYR A 62 -1.94 15.11 0.66
C TYR A 62 -1.30 14.88 2.02
N SER A 63 -0.16 15.50 2.27
CA SER A 63 0.57 15.38 3.53
C SER A 63 1.19 16.71 3.92
N ALA A 64 1.20 17.00 5.22
CA ALA A 64 1.88 18.14 5.78
C ALA A 64 2.75 17.67 6.94
N THR A 65 4.03 18.06 6.90
CA THR A 65 5.06 17.59 7.84
C THR A 65 5.90 18.77 8.30
N ALA A 66 6.03 18.96 9.61
CA ALA A 66 6.94 19.94 10.18
C ALA A 66 8.35 19.38 10.33
N ASP A 67 9.34 20.21 10.06
CA ASP A 67 10.74 19.96 10.42
C ASP A 67 11.01 20.56 11.80
N VAL A 68 11.25 19.68 12.78
CA VAL A 68 11.51 20.05 14.17
C VAL A 68 12.96 19.75 14.50
N PHE A 69 13.67 20.76 14.99
CA PHE A 69 15.03 20.63 15.46
C PHE A 69 15.04 20.43 16.97
N ALA A 70 15.65 19.34 17.40
CA ALA A 70 16.04 19.09 18.77
C ALA A 70 17.48 19.57 18.96
N MET A 71 17.69 20.54 19.83
CA MET A 71 18.99 21.16 20.08
C MET A 71 19.58 20.70 21.41
N ASN A 72 20.89 20.52 21.43
CA ASN A 72 21.69 20.23 22.61
C ASN A 72 23.07 20.91 22.50
N ALA A 73 23.89 20.87 23.55
CA ALA A 73 25.25 21.40 23.53
C ALA A 73 26.12 20.78 22.43
N ASP A 74 25.87 19.50 22.12
CA ASP A 74 26.65 18.72 21.14
C ASP A 74 26.20 18.93 19.69
N GLY A 75 25.15 19.72 19.45
CA GLY A 75 24.60 20.00 18.13
C GLY A 75 23.08 19.89 18.06
N TYR A 76 22.56 19.53 16.89
CA TYR A 76 21.13 19.38 16.68
C TYR A 76 20.81 18.12 15.88
N LYS A 77 19.60 17.59 16.07
CA LYS A 77 18.99 16.60 15.18
C LYS A 77 17.64 17.11 14.67
N SER A 78 17.35 16.83 13.41
CA SER A 78 16.07 17.14 12.78
C SER A 78 15.19 15.88 12.79
N ILE A 79 13.89 16.09 13.01
CA ILE A 79 12.85 15.08 12.84
C ILE A 79 11.69 15.66 12.04
N MET A 80 11.22 14.87 11.07
CA MET A 80 10.02 15.17 10.30
C MET A 80 8.79 14.68 11.07
N VAL A 81 7.95 15.61 11.51
CA VAL A 81 6.74 15.35 12.32
C VAL A 81 5.49 15.59 11.48
N PRO A 82 4.78 14.53 11.04
CA PRO A 82 3.53 14.69 10.32
C PRO A 82 2.49 15.37 11.20
N PHE A 83 1.69 16.25 10.62
CA PHE A 83 0.63 16.93 11.37
C PHE A 83 -0.41 15.94 11.90
N GLY A 84 -0.78 16.11 13.17
CA GLY A 84 -1.73 15.22 13.85
C GLY A 84 -1.15 13.88 14.28
N VAL A 85 0.15 13.64 14.09
CA VAL A 85 0.81 12.38 14.47
C VAL A 85 1.88 12.63 15.53
N LEU A 86 1.79 11.91 16.65
CA LEU A 86 2.84 11.92 17.68
C LEU A 86 4.07 11.19 17.14
N THR A 87 5.20 11.90 17.13
CA THR A 87 6.46 11.40 16.59
C THR A 87 7.56 11.47 17.64
N HIS A 88 8.40 10.44 17.71
CA HIS A 88 9.50 10.30 18.68
C HIS A 88 10.81 9.95 17.97
N MET A 89 11.94 10.24 18.62
CA MET A 89 13.27 9.82 18.22
C MET A 89 14.17 9.62 19.43
N ASP A 90 15.18 8.77 19.28
CA ASP A 90 16.19 8.58 20.31
C ASP A 90 17.23 9.72 20.27
N TYR A 91 17.01 10.75 21.06
CA TYR A 91 17.96 11.86 21.23
C TYR A 91 17.84 12.52 22.59
N ARG A 92 18.92 13.15 23.04
CA ARG A 92 18.91 14.01 24.24
C ARG A 92 19.01 15.47 23.84
N MET A 93 18.12 16.29 24.36
CA MET A 93 17.96 17.69 23.97
C MET A 93 17.68 18.58 25.17
N THR A 94 17.90 19.87 24.98
CA THR A 94 17.58 20.93 25.95
C THR A 94 16.55 21.91 25.40
N SER A 95 16.38 21.97 24.07
CA SER A 95 15.46 22.88 23.39
C SER A 95 14.87 22.29 22.12
N LEU A 96 13.71 22.79 21.71
CA LEU A 96 12.97 22.42 20.50
C LEU A 96 12.59 23.66 19.67
N GLU A 97 12.73 23.57 18.35
CA GLU A 97 12.38 24.65 17.42
C GLU A 97 11.77 24.09 16.13
N VAL A 98 10.77 24.77 15.57
CA VAL A 98 10.25 24.47 14.23
C VAL A 98 11.06 25.23 13.18
N ARG A 99 11.67 24.54 12.22
CA ARG A 99 12.51 25.16 11.19
C ARG A 99 11.79 25.37 9.86
N GLY A 100 10.91 24.45 9.50
CA GLY A 100 10.19 24.49 8.24
C GLY A 100 8.98 23.57 8.27
N VAL A 101 8.19 23.63 7.20
CA VAL A 101 7.09 22.70 6.95
C VAL A 101 7.13 22.32 5.48
N PHE A 102 6.98 21.03 5.22
CA PHE A 102 6.86 20.44 3.90
C PHE A 102 5.39 20.08 3.69
N VAL A 103 4.81 20.62 2.63
CA VAL A 103 3.39 20.44 2.32
C VAL A 103 3.22 19.94 0.90
N ASP A 104 2.50 18.84 0.77
CA ASP A 104 1.94 18.34 -0.47
C ASP A 104 0.44 18.53 -0.36
N LEU A 105 -0.05 19.68 -0.83
CA LEU A 105 -1.45 20.09 -0.77
C LEU A 105 -2.07 20.19 -2.17
N PRO A 106 -3.42 20.16 -2.28
CA PRO A 106 -4.10 20.48 -3.53
C PRO A 106 -3.79 21.93 -3.93
N GLU A 107 -3.89 22.21 -5.24
CA GLU A 107 -3.75 23.57 -5.76
C GLU A 107 -4.74 24.51 -5.07
N GLY A 108 -4.26 25.68 -4.63
CA GLY A 108 -5.07 26.71 -3.95
C GLY A 108 -5.16 26.57 -2.43
N GLN A 109 -4.54 25.55 -1.81
CA GLN A 109 -4.42 25.44 -0.36
C GLN A 109 -2.98 25.72 0.09
N ASP A 110 -2.81 26.55 1.11
CA ASP A 110 -1.52 26.89 1.69
C ASP A 110 -1.53 26.69 3.21
N VAL A 111 -0.37 26.34 3.77
CA VAL A 111 -0.19 26.27 5.23
C VAL A 111 0.60 27.50 5.66
N ASP A 112 -0.05 28.38 6.43
CA ASP A 112 0.66 29.48 7.06
C ASP A 112 1.61 28.93 8.14
N LEU A 113 2.90 28.99 7.85
CA LEU A 113 3.99 28.61 8.77
C LEU A 113 3.90 29.33 10.12
N ASN A 114 3.26 30.50 10.19
CA ASN A 114 3.09 31.24 11.45
C ASN A 114 1.99 30.64 12.34
N LYS A 115 1.06 29.88 11.76
CA LYS A 115 -0.02 29.17 12.49
C LYS A 115 0.39 27.78 12.95
N VAL A 116 1.56 27.30 12.52
CA VAL A 116 2.06 25.97 12.88
C VAL A 116 2.59 25.99 14.30
N LYS A 117 2.00 25.15 15.13
CA LYS A 117 2.34 24.96 16.54
C LYS A 117 2.77 23.52 16.74
N CYS A 118 3.79 23.33 17.56
CA CYS A 118 4.22 22.02 17.99
C CYS A 118 4.29 21.98 19.51
N GLN A 119 4.07 20.80 20.07
CA GLN A 119 4.04 20.57 21.51
C GLN A 119 4.71 19.22 21.79
N MET A 120 5.64 19.21 22.74
CA MET A 120 6.23 17.96 23.23
C MET A 120 5.42 17.41 24.40
N TYR A 121 5.30 16.10 24.44
CA TYR A 121 4.68 15.29 25.49
C TYR A 121 5.69 14.28 26.02
N LYS A 122 5.50 13.83 27.26
CA LYS A 122 6.34 12.80 27.89
C LYS A 122 5.90 11.38 27.55
N ASP A 123 4.71 11.22 26.99
CA ASP A 123 4.09 9.93 26.69
C ASP A 123 3.63 9.85 25.23
N SER A 124 3.45 8.61 24.75
CA SER A 124 3.06 8.30 23.37
C SER A 124 1.58 8.54 23.07
N VAL A 125 0.78 8.96 24.06
CA VAL A 125 -0.65 9.20 23.93
C VAL A 125 -1.00 10.70 23.98
N GLY A 126 -0.02 11.57 24.19
CA GLY A 126 -0.17 13.02 24.16
C GLY A 126 -0.85 13.62 25.40
N THR A 127 -0.73 12.98 26.57
CA THR A 127 -1.45 13.44 27.78
C THR A 127 -0.60 14.31 28.71
N GLN A 128 0.66 13.94 28.93
CA GLN A 128 1.56 14.63 29.83
C GLN A 128 2.41 15.62 29.04
N ARG A 129 2.18 16.92 29.24
CA ARG A 129 2.99 17.96 28.59
C ARG A 129 4.45 17.86 29.03
N GLY A 130 5.34 17.86 28.04
CA GLY A 130 6.79 17.81 28.21
C GLY A 130 7.48 19.15 27.96
N SER A 131 6.82 20.08 27.28
CA SER A 131 7.33 21.43 26.99
C SER A 131 6.19 22.46 27.03
N ASP A 132 6.50 23.73 26.79
CA ASP A 132 5.51 24.68 26.28
C ASP A 132 5.30 24.48 24.77
N VAL A 133 4.24 25.08 24.23
CA VAL A 133 4.00 25.15 22.78
C VAL A 133 5.11 25.98 22.14
N PHE A 134 5.68 25.46 21.06
CA PHE A 134 6.71 26.12 20.27
C PHE A 134 6.31 26.29 18.82
N THR A 135 6.91 27.30 18.20
CA THR A 135 6.72 27.68 16.80
C THR A 135 8.07 28.06 16.20
N LYS A 136 8.08 28.44 14.92
CA LYS A 136 9.28 28.97 14.27
C LYS A 136 9.84 30.23 14.94
N LYS A 137 8.97 31.06 15.53
CA LYS A 137 9.37 32.32 16.18
C LYS A 137 9.66 32.15 17.66
N LYS A 138 9.11 31.11 18.28
CA LYS A 138 9.21 30.88 19.73
C LYS A 138 9.65 29.44 19.97
N PRO A 139 10.96 29.18 20.13
CA PRO A 139 11.44 27.86 20.52
C PRO A 139 10.99 27.51 21.94
N ALA A 140 10.84 26.20 22.22
CA ALA A 140 10.56 25.71 23.56
C ALA A 140 11.86 25.31 24.25
N HIS A 141 12.19 26.00 25.33
CA HIS A 141 13.21 25.52 26.25
C HIS A 141 12.62 24.41 27.11
N VAL A 142 13.21 23.22 27.04
CA VAL A 142 12.70 22.02 27.73
C VAL A 142 13.36 21.86 29.10
N SER A 143 14.69 21.98 29.16
CA SER A 143 15.46 21.80 30.39
C SER A 143 16.85 22.41 30.27
N THR A 144 17.42 22.81 31.40
CA THR A 144 18.82 23.25 31.50
C THR A 144 19.79 22.09 31.29
N ASN A 145 19.40 20.86 31.66
CA ASN A 145 20.21 19.65 31.46
C ASN A 145 19.62 18.80 30.31
N PRO A 146 20.43 18.09 29.52
CA PRO A 146 19.93 17.26 28.43
C PRO A 146 18.98 16.18 28.95
N VAL A 147 17.74 16.20 28.48
CA VAL A 147 16.70 15.19 28.78
C VAL A 147 16.40 14.36 27.55
N GLU A 148 15.76 13.21 27.72
CA GLU A 148 15.32 12.38 26.59
C GLU A 148 14.21 13.07 25.80
N PHE A 149 14.28 12.92 24.48
CA PHE A 149 13.28 13.43 23.57
C PHE A 149 11.94 12.72 23.81
N GLY A 150 10.89 13.51 24.02
CA GLY A 150 9.55 13.00 24.25
C GLY A 150 8.83 12.62 22.95
N TRP A 151 7.52 12.84 22.92
CA TRP A 151 6.69 12.70 21.73
C TRP A 151 6.23 14.09 21.28
N VAL A 152 6.53 14.46 20.04
CA VAL A 152 6.15 15.76 19.49
C VAL A 152 4.93 15.61 18.60
N LEU A 153 3.95 16.48 18.81
CA LEU A 153 2.78 16.64 17.95
C LEU A 153 2.81 18.04 17.35
N CYS A 154 2.64 18.13 16.03
CA CYS A 154 2.49 19.40 15.33
C CYS A 154 1.08 19.53 14.74
N TYR A 155 0.54 20.73 14.79
CA TYR A 155 -0.81 21.06 14.35
C TYR A 155 -0.88 22.53 13.88
N VAL A 156 -1.95 22.86 13.17
CA VAL A 156 -2.25 24.23 12.73
C VAL A 156 -3.30 24.82 13.67
N ASP A 157 -3.03 26.01 14.19
CA ASP A 157 -4.02 26.78 14.94
C ASP A 157 -5.11 27.29 13.99
N ALA A 158 -6.38 27.14 14.36
CA ALA A 158 -7.51 27.60 13.54
C ALA A 158 -7.54 29.14 13.45
#